data_AF-A0A7S2SKP4-F1
#
_entry.id   AF-A0A7S2SKP4-F1
#
_cell.length_a   1.000
_cell.length_b   1.000
_cell.length_c   1.000
_cell.angle_alpha   90.00
_cell.angle_beta   90.00
_cell.angle_gamma   90.00
#
_symmetry.space_group_name_H-M   'P 1'
#
loop_
_entity.id
_entity.type
_entity.pdbx_description
1 polymer ?
#
loop_
_entity_poly.entity_id
_entity_poly.type
_entity_poly.pdbx_seq_one_letter_code
_entity_poly.pdbx_strand_id
1 'polypeptide(L)'
;YTWLQHNDPSVPQYGEDEWTWVKGALSTIDRPYGIFDFFHHKIGSTHVAHHLFHEMPFYKADVATAAIKEFLEPMGLYNYDPTPWYLAMWRVAKTCHYIDDIEGIQYYKSLEDVPLSKDSKKSV
;
A
#
# COMPACT_ATOMS: atom_id res chain seq x y z
N TYR A 1 8.17 -2.27 -10.67
CA TYR A 1 8.51 -2.95 -9.41
C TYR A 1 8.18 -2.01 -8.27
N THR A 2 6.93 -2.00 -7.79
CA THR A 2 6.46 -1.29 -6.56
C THR A 2 5.08 -1.80 -6.10
N TRP A 3 4.56 -2.90 -6.70
CA TRP A 3 3.15 -3.28 -6.57
C TRP A 3 2.74 -3.54 -5.12
N LEU A 4 3.53 -4.30 -4.38
CA LEU A 4 3.27 -4.54 -2.95
C LEU A 4 3.16 -3.23 -2.17
N GLN A 5 4.10 -2.31 -2.36
CA GLN A 5 4.16 -1.08 -1.57
C GLN A 5 3.01 -0.09 -1.82
N HIS A 6 2.21 -0.30 -2.86
CA HIS A 6 1.03 0.53 -3.19
C HIS A 6 -0.30 -0.20 -3.05
N ASN A 7 -0.31 -1.49 -2.71
CA ASN A 7 -1.54 -2.28 -2.69
C ASN A 7 -1.70 -2.97 -1.33
N ASP A 8 -2.84 -2.71 -0.69
CA ASP A 8 -3.40 -3.44 0.45
C ASP A 8 -4.86 -3.00 0.65
N PRO A 9 -5.77 -3.87 1.15
CA PRO A 9 -7.16 -3.49 1.40
C PRO A 9 -7.32 -2.36 2.43
N SER A 10 -6.31 -2.16 3.29
CA SER A 10 -6.32 -1.09 4.31
C SER A 10 -5.92 0.29 3.78
N VAL A 11 -5.39 0.38 2.55
CA VAL A 11 -4.87 1.63 1.99
C VAL A 11 -5.89 2.29 1.05
N PRO A 12 -6.20 3.58 1.25
CA PRO A 12 -7.16 4.29 0.41
C PRO A 12 -6.61 4.58 -0.98
N GLN A 13 -7.50 4.47 -1.97
CA GLN A 13 -7.33 4.92 -3.34
C GLN A 13 -8.12 6.22 -3.51
N TYR A 14 -7.44 7.32 -3.83
CA TYR A 14 -8.05 8.65 -3.91
C TYR A 14 -8.43 9.01 -5.34
N GLY A 15 -9.67 9.45 -5.53
CA GLY A 15 -10.12 10.17 -6.72
C GLY A 15 -9.47 11.54 -6.85
N GLU A 16 -9.62 12.17 -8.01
CA GLU A 16 -9.03 13.49 -8.31
C GLU A 16 -9.47 14.58 -7.34
N ASP A 17 -10.70 14.50 -6.85
CA ASP A 17 -11.32 15.42 -5.90
C ASP A 17 -10.73 15.31 -4.49
N GLU A 18 -10.19 14.15 -4.12
CA GLU A 18 -9.63 13.89 -2.80
C GLU A 18 -8.11 13.86 -2.77
N TRP A 19 -7.46 13.66 -3.92
CA TRP A 19 -6.03 13.42 -3.98
C TRP A 19 -5.21 14.68 -3.67
N THR A 20 -4.12 14.49 -2.93
CA THR A 20 -3.03 15.46 -2.82
C THR A 20 -1.70 14.72 -2.84
N TRP A 21 -0.61 15.40 -3.16
CA TRP A 21 0.73 14.79 -3.17
C TRP A 21 1.06 14.10 -1.83
N VAL A 22 0.76 14.77 -0.69
CA VAL A 22 1.03 14.20 0.64
C VAL A 22 0.16 12.98 0.90
N LYS A 23 -1.16 13.05 0.62
CA LYS A 23 -2.06 11.90 0.76
C LYS A 23 -1.57 10.70 -0.07
N GLY A 24 -1.18 10.94 -1.33
CA GLY A 24 -0.63 9.90 -2.19
C GLY A 24 0.68 9.29 -1.68
N ALA A 25 1.61 10.12 -1.18
CA ALA A 25 2.87 9.66 -0.62
C ALA A 25 2.69 8.80 0.65
N LEU A 26 1.75 9.20 1.52
CA LEU A 26 1.44 8.49 2.75
C LEU A 26 0.58 7.24 2.55
N SER A 27 -0.13 7.12 1.43
CA SER A 27 -0.83 5.88 1.02
C SER A 27 0.11 4.76 0.56
N THR A 28 1.40 4.86 0.85
CA THR A 28 2.33 3.77 0.59
C THR A 28 2.67 2.99 1.85
N ILE A 29 3.12 1.75 1.69
CA ILE A 29 3.28 0.80 2.78
C ILE A 29 4.72 0.29 2.82
N ASP A 30 5.34 0.42 3.99
CA ASP A 30 6.65 -0.19 4.24
C ASP A 30 6.48 -1.67 4.61
N ARG A 31 7.13 -2.54 3.81
CA ARG A 31 7.19 -4.00 3.98
C ARG A 31 8.64 -4.49 3.89
N PRO A 32 9.24 -4.95 4.99
CA PRO A 32 10.57 -5.54 4.95
C PRO A 32 10.60 -6.83 4.12
N TYR A 33 11.56 -6.95 3.19
CA TYR A 33 11.75 -8.15 2.36
C TYR A 33 12.82 -9.09 2.89
N GLY A 34 13.26 -8.89 4.14
CA GLY A 34 14.29 -9.70 4.79
C GLY A 34 15.62 -9.60 4.02
N ILE A 35 16.18 -10.74 3.60
CA ILE A 35 17.43 -10.76 2.84
C ILE A 35 17.34 -10.00 1.50
N PHE A 36 16.13 -9.87 0.95
CA PHE A 36 15.93 -9.19 -0.32
C PHE A 36 16.00 -7.67 -0.20
N ASP A 37 15.95 -7.10 1.00
CA ASP A 37 16.14 -5.66 1.18
C ASP A 37 17.51 -5.22 0.65
N PHE A 38 18.56 -6.03 0.81
CA PHE A 38 19.88 -5.71 0.28
C PHE A 38 19.87 -5.55 -1.25
N PHE A 39 19.24 -6.50 -1.96
CA PHE A 39 19.18 -6.49 -3.43
C PHE A 39 18.29 -5.37 -3.99
N HIS A 40 17.37 -4.85 -3.18
CA HIS A 40 16.44 -3.80 -3.57
C HIS A 40 16.73 -2.46 -2.87
N HIS A 41 17.93 -2.27 -2.32
CA HIS A 41 18.33 -1.03 -1.63
C HIS A 41 17.34 -0.59 -0.54
N LYS A 42 16.76 -1.55 0.19
CA LYS A 42 15.76 -1.37 1.25
C LYS A 42 14.45 -0.70 0.80
N ILE A 43 14.19 -0.59 -0.50
CA ILE A 43 13.01 0.12 -1.02
C ILE A 43 11.69 -0.46 -0.49
N GLY A 44 11.63 -1.75 -0.14
CA GLY A 44 10.48 -2.34 0.54
C GLY A 44 10.24 -1.75 1.93
N SER A 45 11.31 -1.62 2.74
CA SER A 45 11.26 -1.16 4.12
C SER A 45 11.37 0.36 4.30
N THR A 46 11.55 1.13 3.22
CA THR A 46 11.72 2.59 3.25
C THR A 46 10.92 3.29 2.14
N HIS A 47 9.82 2.70 1.69
CA HIS A 47 9.05 3.17 0.54
C HIS A 47 8.33 4.49 0.84
N VAL A 48 7.78 4.66 2.05
CA VAL A 48 7.15 5.93 2.47
C VAL A 48 8.17 7.06 2.40
N ALA A 49 9.38 6.85 2.93
CA ALA A 49 10.46 7.82 2.85
C ALA A 49 10.89 8.09 1.40
N HIS A 50 10.90 7.06 0.55
CA HIS A 50 11.16 7.23 -0.88
C HIS A 50 10.10 8.11 -1.54
N HIS A 51 8.81 8.00 -1.23
CA HIS A 51 7.80 8.89 -1.81
C HIS A 51 7.94 10.34 -1.34
N LEU A 52 8.14 10.53 -0.03
CA LEU A 52 8.28 11.86 0.54
C LEU A 52 9.58 12.57 0.09
N PHE A 53 10.66 11.81 -0.09
CA PHE A 53 12.00 12.33 -0.36
C PHE A 53 12.71 11.52 -1.46
N HIS A 54 12.08 11.35 -2.62
CA HIS A 54 12.58 10.49 -3.71
C HIS A 54 13.96 10.88 -4.27
N GLU A 55 14.36 12.15 -4.11
CA GLU A 55 15.69 12.64 -4.49
C GLU A 55 16.79 12.25 -3.50
N MET A 56 16.42 11.84 -2.28
CA MET A 56 17.37 11.40 -1.26
C MET A 56 17.96 10.03 -1.65
N PRO A 57 19.29 9.85 -1.55
CA PRO A 57 19.91 8.57 -1.83
C PRO A 57 19.60 7.52 -0.75
N PHE A 58 19.51 6.25 -1.17
CA PHE A 58 19.01 5.14 -0.34
C PHE A 58 19.83 4.85 0.94
N TYR A 59 21.11 5.25 0.99
CA TYR A 59 22.03 4.87 2.08
C TYR A 59 21.70 5.54 3.43
N LYS A 60 20.77 6.51 3.47
CA LYS A 60 20.18 7.09 4.70
C LYS A 60 18.66 6.92 4.78
N ALA A 61 18.06 6.14 3.89
CA ALA A 61 16.61 5.98 3.85
C ALA A 61 16.07 5.31 5.12
N ASP A 62 16.86 4.47 5.79
CA ASP A 62 16.52 3.87 7.08
C ASP A 62 16.42 4.89 8.22
N VAL A 63 17.38 5.83 8.29
CA VAL A 63 17.36 6.93 9.28
C VAL A 63 16.15 7.83 9.04
N ALA A 64 15.90 8.20 7.78
CA ALA A 64 14.74 9.01 7.42
C ALA A 64 13.42 8.29 7.75
N THR A 65 13.32 7.01 7.40
CA THR A 65 12.13 6.18 7.68
C THR A 65 11.85 6.08 9.17
N ALA A 66 12.88 5.89 10.01
CA ALA A 66 12.71 5.86 11.46
C ALA A 66 12.12 7.18 11.99
N ALA A 67 12.65 8.32 11.54
CA ALA A 67 12.14 9.64 11.96
C ALA A 67 10.71 9.91 11.46
N ILE A 68 10.40 9.54 10.21
CA ILE A 68 9.06 9.66 9.63
C ILE A 68 8.06 8.79 10.39
N LYS A 69 8.44 7.53 10.66
CA LYS A 69 7.63 6.58 11.42
C LYS A 69 7.33 7.11 12.83
N GLU A 70 8.35 7.56 13.56
CA GLU A 70 8.20 8.12 14.91
C GLU A 70 7.20 9.28 14.95
N PHE A 71 7.19 10.12 13.92
CA PHE A 71 6.26 11.25 13.82
C PHE A 71 4.84 10.85 13.40
N LEU A 72 4.70 9.98 12.39
CA LEU A 72 3.40 9.67 11.76
C LEU A 72 2.64 8.51 12.40
N GLU A 73 3.33 7.53 12.98
CA GLU A 73 2.70 6.36 13.62
C GLU A 73 1.77 6.75 14.79
N PRO A 74 2.13 7.69 15.70
CA PRO A 74 1.23 8.18 16.74
C PRO A 74 -0.05 8.86 16.20
N MET A 75 -0.02 9.35 14.96
CA MET A 75 -1.15 9.96 14.28
C MET A 75 -1.99 8.96 13.48
N GLY A 76 -1.56 7.70 13.40
CA GLY A 76 -2.19 6.68 12.56
C GLY A 76 -1.99 6.91 11.06
N LEU A 77 -0.94 7.63 10.66
CA LEU A 77 -0.68 8.03 9.26
C LEU A 77 0.50 7.30 8.61
N TYR A 78 1.04 6.28 9.28
CA TYR A 78 2.16 5.48 8.77
C TYR A 78 1.71 4.05 8.51
N ASN A 79 1.76 3.60 7.26
CA ASN A 79 1.39 2.24 6.89
C ASN A 79 2.62 1.33 6.92
N TYR A 80 2.52 0.27 7.72
CA TYR A 80 3.57 -0.73 7.89
C TYR A 80 2.96 -2.12 7.96
N ASP A 81 3.52 -3.05 7.20
CA ASP A 81 3.10 -4.45 7.22
C ASP A 81 4.31 -5.38 7.41
N PRO A 82 4.46 -6.00 8.59
CA PRO A 82 5.57 -6.92 8.89
C PRO A 82 5.36 -8.32 8.30
N THR A 83 4.24 -8.59 7.63
CA THR A 83 3.96 -9.89 7.03
C THR A 83 5.09 -10.26 6.05
N PRO A 84 5.63 -11.50 6.08
CA PRO A 84 6.60 -11.94 5.08
C PRO A 84 6.09 -11.65 3.67
N TRP A 85 6.95 -11.04 2.85
CA TRP A 85 6.55 -10.42 1.57
C TRP A 85 5.75 -11.34 0.64
N TYR A 86 6.03 -12.65 0.65
CA TYR A 86 5.33 -13.64 -0.17
C TYR A 86 3.91 -13.94 0.33
N LEU A 87 3.68 -13.87 1.64
CA LEU A 87 2.34 -13.97 2.23
C LEU A 87 1.56 -12.67 2.01
N ALA A 88 2.21 -11.52 2.14
CA ALA A 88 1.61 -10.24 1.80
C ALA A 88 1.20 -10.21 0.32
N MET A 89 2.09 -10.67 -0.57
CA MET A 89 1.83 -10.83 -2.01
C MET A 89 0.62 -11.71 -2.28
N TRP A 90 0.55 -12.88 -1.63
CA TRP A 90 -0.60 -13.76 -1.79
C TRP A 90 -1.91 -13.11 -1.30
N ARG A 91 -1.88 -12.45 -0.14
CA ARG A 91 -3.03 -11.72 0.41
C ARG A 91 -3.49 -10.63 -0.54
N VAL A 92 -2.60 -9.72 -0.94
CA VAL A 92 -2.89 -8.62 -1.85
C VAL A 92 -3.43 -9.12 -3.19
N ALA A 93 -2.85 -10.18 -3.75
CA ALA A 93 -3.32 -10.78 -4.99
C ALA A 93 -4.74 -11.36 -4.89
N LYS A 94 -5.18 -11.71 -3.68
CA LYS A 94 -6.50 -12.29 -3.39
C LYS A 94 -7.54 -11.26 -2.97
N THR A 95 -7.12 -10.07 -2.54
CA THR A 95 -8.03 -9.08 -1.94
C THR A 95 -8.07 -7.74 -2.67
N CYS A 96 -7.09 -7.44 -3.52
CA CYS A 96 -6.98 -6.16 -4.21
C CYS A 96 -7.26 -6.29 -5.71
N HIS A 97 -8.54 -6.44 -6.07
CA HIS A 97 -8.93 -6.66 -7.46
C HIS A 97 -9.56 -5.45 -8.14
N TYR A 98 -10.45 -4.73 -7.43
CA TYR A 98 -11.15 -3.57 -7.98
C TYR A 98 -11.50 -2.55 -6.89
N ILE A 99 -11.90 -1.36 -7.33
CA ILE A 99 -12.55 -0.30 -6.53
C ILE A 99 -13.90 0.02 -7.19
N ASP A 100 -14.86 0.56 -6.44
CA ASP A 100 -16.22 0.77 -6.96
C ASP A 100 -16.32 1.95 -7.92
N ASP A 101 -15.52 2.99 -7.69
CA ASP A 101 -15.59 4.27 -8.39
C ASP A 101 -14.20 4.89 -8.56
N ILE A 102 -14.12 5.99 -9.32
CA ILE A 102 -12.94 6.84 -9.50
C ILE A 102 -13.03 8.15 -8.72
N GLU A 103 -14.18 8.45 -8.10
CA GLU A 103 -14.41 9.65 -7.28
C GLU A 103 -14.26 9.33 -5.77
N GLY A 104 -13.87 10.32 -4.97
CA GLY A 104 -13.82 10.24 -3.52
C GLY A 104 -12.71 9.34 -2.96
N ILE A 105 -12.94 8.74 -1.78
CA ILE A 105 -12.00 7.83 -1.12
C ILE A 105 -12.50 6.40 -1.27
N GLN A 106 -11.74 5.57 -1.99
CA GLN A 106 -12.09 4.20 -2.33
C GLN A 106 -11.14 3.21 -1.64
N TYR A 107 -11.58 1.95 -1.49
CA TYR A 107 -10.76 0.86 -0.96
C TYR A 107 -10.88 -0.36 -1.86
N TYR A 108 -9.80 -1.14 -1.90
CA TYR A 108 -9.75 -2.37 -2.67
C TYR A 108 -10.78 -3.40 -2.19
N LYS A 109 -11.39 -4.09 -3.16
CA LYS A 109 -12.35 -5.17 -2.94
C LYS A 109 -11.91 -6.46 -3.62
N SER A 110 -12.41 -7.57 -3.09
CA SER A 110 -12.19 -8.90 -3.65
C SER A 110 -13.27 -9.26 -4.66
N LEU A 111 -12.87 -9.93 -5.76
CA LEU A 111 -13.82 -10.58 -6.66
C LEU A 111 -14.55 -11.75 -5.99
N GLU A 112 -14.06 -12.25 -4.86
CA GLU A 112 -14.75 -13.26 -4.06
C GLU A 112 -16.06 -12.73 -3.47
N ASP A 113 -16.17 -11.41 -3.30
CA ASP A 113 -17.37 -10.76 -2.78
C ASP A 113 -18.44 -10.55 -3.87
N VAL A 114 -18.10 -10.81 -5.14
CA VAL A 114 -19.01 -10.60 -6.28
C VAL A 114 -19.78 -11.89 -6.57
N PRO A 115 -21.13 -11.88 -6.51
CA PRO A 115 -21.93 -13.06 -6.86
C PRO A 115 -21.64 -13.52 -8.28
N LEU A 116 -21.43 -14.83 -8.46
CA LEU A 116 -21.29 -15.40 -9.79
C LEU A 116 -22.60 -15.23 -10.56
N SER A 117 -22.52 -15.00 -11.88
CA SER A 117 -23.71 -14.69 -12.70
C SER A 117 -24.80 -15.77 -12.69
N LYS A 118 -24.45 -17.00 -12.30
CA LYS A 118 -25.40 -18.12 -12.11
C LYS A 118 -26.26 -17.96 -10.85
N ASP A 119 -25.77 -17.25 -9.83
CA ASP A 119 -26.45 -17.02 -8.56
C ASP A 119 -27.25 -15.71 -8.56
N SER A 120 -26.85 -14.72 -9.36
CA SER A 120 -27.62 -13.49 -9.60
C SER A 120 -29.02 -13.75 -10.19
N LYS A 121 -29.18 -14.80 -11.00
CA LYS A 121 -30.45 -15.15 -11.67
C LYS A 121 -31.48 -15.86 -10.78
N LYS A 122 -31.16 -16.16 -9.52
CA LYS A 122 -32.10 -16.81 -8.57
C LYS A 122 -32.83 -15.83 -7.64
N SER A 123 -32.56 -14.53 -7.76
CA SER A 123 -33.07 -13.50 -6.84
C SER A 123 -34.16 -12.60 -7.47
N VAL A 124 -34.88 -13.08 -8.49
CA VAL A 124 -36.02 -12.38 -9.12
C VAL A 124 -37.25 -13.27 -9.07
#